data_AF-A0A928MXE9-F1
#
_entry.id   AF-A0A928MXE9-F1
#
_cell.length_a   1.000
_cell.length_b   1.000
_cell.length_c   1.000
_cell.angle_alpha   90.00
_cell.angle_beta   90.00
_cell.angle_gamma   90.00
#
_symmetry.space_group_name_H-M   'P 1'
#
loop_
_entity.id
_entity.type
_entity.pdbx_description
1 polymer ?
#
loop_
_entity_poly.entity_id
_entity_poly.type
_entity_poly.pdbx_seq_one_letter_code
_entity_poly.pdbx_strand_id
1 'polypeptide(L)'
;MQYISTRNSGIKVKSAAAIKKGLSEEGGLFVPAEIPALTLDDIAKLAKKDYIERAVFVLKKYLTDFLVKEIRECAENAYGGGKFDTENPAPLVNIGDEYNVLELWHGPTCAFKDMALQILPHLLTKSMQKTGEDKTVVILVATSGDTGKAALEGFKDVEGTKIVVFYPSEGVSNIQKLQMITQDGKNVFVSGIKGNFDDAQSGVKTIFTDEKANADFAKNNCVMSSANSINWGRLVPQIVYYV
;
A
#
# COMPACT_ATOMS: atom_id res chain seq x y z
N MET A 1 -12.23 -13.32 -8.93
CA MET A 1 -11.12 -14.04 -8.27
C MET A 1 -11.27 -13.96 -6.75
N GLN A 2 -10.90 -15.05 -6.06
CA GLN A 2 -10.82 -15.12 -4.60
C GLN A 2 -9.37 -14.96 -4.14
N TYR A 3 -9.19 -14.53 -2.90
CA TYR A 3 -7.93 -14.49 -2.17
C TYR A 3 -7.98 -15.50 -1.04
N ILE A 4 -6.88 -16.23 -0.86
CA ILE A 4 -6.72 -17.26 0.17
C ILE A 4 -5.65 -16.84 1.17
N SER A 5 -5.72 -17.38 2.37
CA SER A 5 -4.62 -17.25 3.32
C SER A 5 -3.51 -18.27 3.02
N THR A 6 -2.26 -17.84 3.13
CA THR A 6 -1.08 -18.72 3.06
C THR A 6 -1.01 -19.76 4.18
N ARG A 7 -1.79 -19.60 5.27
CA ARG A 7 -1.85 -20.56 6.38
C ARG A 7 -3.12 -21.40 6.41
N ASN A 8 -4.15 -20.98 5.66
CA ASN A 8 -5.42 -21.70 5.58
C ASN A 8 -6.13 -21.39 4.25
N SER A 9 -6.02 -22.31 3.28
CA SER A 9 -6.68 -22.19 1.98
C SER A 9 -8.21 -22.32 2.03
N GLY A 10 -8.77 -22.72 3.18
CA GLY A 10 -10.20 -22.69 3.45
C GLY A 10 -10.74 -21.27 3.65
N ILE A 11 -9.91 -20.32 4.08
CA ILE A 11 -10.27 -18.91 4.19
C ILE A 11 -10.26 -18.31 2.78
N LYS A 12 -11.42 -17.79 2.35
CA LYS A 12 -11.61 -17.19 1.03
C LYS A 12 -12.27 -15.84 1.18
N VAL A 13 -11.63 -14.81 0.63
CA VAL A 13 -12.14 -13.43 0.65
C VAL A 13 -12.00 -12.78 -0.73
N LYS A 14 -12.80 -11.75 -1.01
CA LYS A 14 -12.62 -10.93 -2.22
C LYS A 14 -11.45 -9.92 -2.04
N SER A 15 -11.00 -9.30 -3.12
CA SER A 15 -9.82 -8.42 -3.06
C SER A 15 -10.02 -7.21 -2.14
N ALA A 16 -11.22 -6.60 -2.11
CA ALA A 16 -11.52 -5.50 -1.20
C ALA A 16 -11.38 -5.93 0.27
N ALA A 17 -11.86 -7.12 0.63
CA ALA A 17 -11.72 -7.64 1.98
C ALA A 17 -10.26 -7.97 2.34
N ALA A 18 -9.48 -8.51 1.40
CA ALA A 18 -8.05 -8.75 1.59
C ALA A 18 -7.27 -7.44 1.84
N ILE A 19 -7.55 -6.39 1.06
CA ILE A 19 -6.93 -5.06 1.21
C ILE A 19 -7.33 -4.42 2.55
N LYS A 20 -8.62 -4.48 2.91
CA LYS A 20 -9.12 -3.94 4.18
C LYS A 20 -8.42 -4.60 5.37
N LYS A 21 -8.48 -5.94 5.43
CA LYS A 21 -7.94 -6.72 6.56
C LYS A 21 -6.41 -6.62 6.63
N GLY A 22 -5.73 -6.60 5.48
CA GLY A 22 -4.27 -6.60 5.38
C GLY A 22 -3.62 -7.93 5.76
N LEU A 23 -4.06 -8.56 6.85
CA LEU A 23 -3.61 -9.86 7.36
C LEU A 23 -4.83 -10.75 7.67
N SER A 24 -4.69 -12.06 7.49
CA SER A 24 -5.72 -13.01 7.93
C SER A 24 -5.73 -13.16 9.45
N GLU A 25 -6.86 -13.57 10.03
CA GLU A 25 -7.09 -13.62 11.49
C GLU A 25 -6.10 -14.56 12.21
N GLU A 26 -5.70 -15.64 11.55
CA GLU A 26 -4.69 -16.60 12.00
C GLU A 26 -3.23 -16.20 11.68
N GLY A 27 -3.04 -14.96 11.24
CA GLY A 27 -1.74 -14.36 10.94
C GLY A 27 -1.13 -14.76 9.59
N GLY A 28 -1.91 -15.39 8.71
CA GLY A 28 -1.51 -15.70 7.33
C GLY A 28 -1.64 -14.49 6.39
N LEU A 29 -0.94 -14.52 5.26
CA LEU A 29 -1.01 -13.47 4.23
C LEU A 29 -2.09 -13.79 3.21
N PHE A 30 -2.79 -12.77 2.70
CA PHE A 30 -3.70 -12.95 1.59
C PHE A 30 -2.94 -12.96 0.25
N VAL A 31 -3.18 -14.00 -0.55
CA VAL A 31 -2.64 -14.16 -1.91
C VAL A 31 -3.78 -14.52 -2.88
N PRO A 32 -3.70 -14.14 -4.16
CA PRO A 32 -4.73 -14.50 -5.13
C PRO A 32 -4.75 -16.02 -5.31
N ALA A 33 -5.94 -16.61 -5.44
CA ALA A 33 -6.10 -18.05 -5.64
C ALA A 33 -5.50 -18.54 -6.99
N GLU A 34 -5.30 -17.61 -7.93
CA GLU A 34 -4.68 -17.85 -9.23
C GLU A 34 -3.90 -16.60 -9.67
N ILE A 35 -2.82 -16.77 -10.43
CA ILE A 35 -2.09 -15.64 -11.02
C ILE A 35 -2.66 -15.43 -12.44
N PRO A 36 -3.29 -14.28 -12.75
CA PRO A 36 -3.85 -14.03 -14.06
C PRO A 36 -2.75 -13.87 -15.12
N ALA A 37 -2.90 -14.56 -16.25
CA ALA A 37 -1.95 -14.47 -17.35
C ALA A 37 -2.09 -13.17 -18.15
N LEU A 38 -0.95 -12.74 -18.72
CA LEU A 38 -0.87 -11.76 -19.80
C LEU A 38 -0.50 -12.48 -21.10
N THR A 39 -1.28 -12.27 -22.14
CA THR A 39 -0.95 -12.78 -23.49
C THR A 39 0.10 -11.89 -24.16
N LEU A 40 0.77 -12.38 -25.20
CA LEU A 40 1.66 -11.53 -26.01
C LEU A 40 0.91 -10.34 -26.64
N ASP A 41 -0.36 -10.53 -27.01
CA ASP A 41 -1.24 -9.46 -27.49
C ASP A 41 -1.54 -8.42 -26.40
N ASP A 42 -1.71 -8.85 -25.15
CA ASP A 42 -1.86 -7.94 -24.01
C ASP A 42 -0.60 -7.09 -23.85
N ILE A 43 0.58 -7.72 -23.86
CA ILE A 43 1.89 -7.04 -23.73
C ILE A 43 2.08 -6.04 -24.88
N ALA A 44 1.82 -6.44 -26.12
CA ALA A 44 1.95 -5.56 -27.29
C ALA A 44 0.99 -4.35 -27.23
N LYS A 45 -0.21 -4.51 -26.64
CA LYS A 45 -1.13 -3.39 -26.40
C LYS A 45 -0.64 -2.49 -25.28
N LEU A 46 -0.15 -3.06 -24.17
CA LEU A 46 0.32 -2.33 -23.00
C LEU A 46 1.58 -1.51 -23.27
N ALA A 47 2.46 -1.99 -24.15
CA ALA A 47 3.65 -1.25 -24.57
C ALA A 47 3.34 0.14 -25.18
N LYS A 48 2.11 0.36 -25.66
CA LYS A 48 1.66 1.62 -26.26
C LYS A 48 0.85 2.50 -25.30
N LYS A 49 0.74 2.10 -24.03
CA LYS A 49 -0.12 2.72 -23.03
C LYS A 49 0.69 3.53 -22.03
N ASP A 50 0.10 4.62 -21.54
CA ASP A 50 0.67 5.35 -20.42
C ASP A 50 0.63 4.51 -19.12
N TYR A 51 1.29 5.00 -18.07
CA TYR A 51 1.40 4.27 -16.81
C TYR A 51 0.04 4.05 -16.14
N ILE A 52 -0.88 5.00 -16.21
CA ILE A 52 -2.23 4.91 -15.61
C ILE A 52 -3.04 3.84 -16.34
N GLU A 53 -3.03 3.84 -17.66
CA GLU A 53 -3.70 2.84 -18.47
C GLU A 53 -3.14 1.43 -18.24
N ARG A 54 -1.81 1.29 -18.10
CA ARG A 54 -1.17 0.03 -17.70
C ARG A 54 -1.60 -0.40 -16.31
N ALA A 55 -1.58 0.50 -15.33
CA ALA A 55 -2.03 0.24 -13.98
C ALA A 55 -3.48 -0.26 -13.97
N VAL A 56 -4.40 0.43 -14.67
CA VAL A 56 -5.81 0.00 -14.76
C VAL A 56 -5.95 -1.39 -15.37
N PHE A 57 -5.18 -1.70 -16.41
CA PHE A 57 -5.24 -3.01 -17.06
C PHE A 57 -4.73 -4.16 -16.18
N VAL A 58 -3.61 -3.95 -15.48
CA VAL A 58 -3.03 -4.95 -14.58
C VAL A 58 -3.90 -5.11 -13.33
N LEU A 59 -4.25 -4.00 -12.67
CA LEU A 59 -5.02 -4.00 -11.42
C LEU A 59 -6.40 -4.62 -11.60
N LYS A 60 -7.12 -4.40 -12.71
CA LYS A 60 -8.46 -5.01 -12.92
C LYS A 60 -8.44 -6.53 -12.99
N LYS A 61 -7.30 -7.14 -13.37
CA LYS A 61 -7.15 -8.61 -13.36
C LYS A 61 -7.08 -9.14 -11.93
N TYR A 62 -6.52 -8.38 -10.99
CA TYR A 62 -6.38 -8.76 -9.59
C TYR A 62 -7.54 -8.31 -8.70
N LEU A 63 -8.13 -7.15 -8.99
CA LEU A 63 -9.15 -6.47 -8.19
C LEU A 63 -10.56 -6.71 -8.76
N THR A 64 -10.94 -7.98 -8.96
CA THR A 64 -12.13 -8.35 -9.75
C THR A 64 -13.49 -7.94 -9.17
N ASP A 65 -13.53 -7.50 -7.91
CA ASP A 65 -14.70 -6.93 -7.24
C ASP A 65 -14.72 -5.39 -7.23
N PHE A 66 -13.74 -4.75 -7.88
CA PHE A 66 -13.72 -3.33 -8.19
C PHE A 66 -14.23 -3.10 -9.62
N LEU A 67 -15.00 -2.03 -9.79
CA LEU A 67 -15.37 -1.52 -11.10
C LEU A 67 -14.13 -0.90 -11.75
N VAL A 68 -14.01 -1.04 -13.07
CA VAL A 68 -12.89 -0.45 -13.82
C VAL A 68 -12.79 1.07 -13.60
N LYS A 69 -13.93 1.76 -13.45
CA LYS A 69 -13.95 3.20 -13.12
C LYS A 69 -13.32 3.51 -11.75
N GLU A 70 -13.54 2.66 -10.75
CA GLU A 70 -12.98 2.86 -9.41
C GLU A 70 -11.46 2.65 -9.42
N ILE A 71 -10.99 1.64 -10.18
CA ILE A 71 -9.55 1.38 -10.35
C ILE A 71 -8.89 2.56 -11.08
N ARG A 72 -9.54 3.09 -12.11
CA ARG A 72 -9.08 4.26 -12.84
C ARG A 72 -8.98 5.49 -11.94
N GLU A 73 -10.04 5.79 -11.18
CA GLU A 73 -10.02 6.87 -10.17
C GLU A 73 -8.86 6.70 -9.19
N CYS A 74 -8.60 5.48 -8.70
CA CYS A 74 -7.47 5.23 -7.79
C CYS A 74 -6.12 5.50 -8.47
N ALA A 75 -5.92 5.03 -9.70
CA ALA A 75 -4.68 5.20 -10.45
C ALA A 75 -4.43 6.67 -10.83
N GLU A 76 -5.46 7.40 -11.27
CA GLU A 76 -5.37 8.82 -11.61
C GLU A 76 -5.05 9.67 -10.39
N ASN A 77 -5.68 9.40 -9.24
CA ASN A 77 -5.37 10.09 -8.00
C ASN A 77 -3.97 9.77 -7.46
N ALA A 78 -3.44 8.57 -7.73
CA ALA A 78 -2.12 8.16 -7.26
C ALA A 78 -0.98 8.68 -8.13
N TYR A 79 -1.11 8.52 -9.45
CA TYR A 79 -0.01 8.72 -10.41
C TYR A 79 -0.19 9.95 -11.30
N GLY A 80 -1.36 10.59 -11.29
CA GLY A 80 -1.62 11.81 -12.03
C GLY A 80 -1.31 13.08 -11.24
N GLY A 81 -1.65 14.23 -11.85
CA GLY A 81 -1.68 15.53 -11.16
C GLY A 81 -0.33 16.09 -10.71
N GLY A 82 0.79 15.62 -11.29
CA GLY A 82 2.14 16.12 -10.99
C GLY A 82 2.67 15.71 -9.61
N LYS A 83 2.12 14.64 -9.01
CA LYS A 83 2.65 14.04 -7.78
C LYS A 83 4.00 13.36 -7.98
N PHE A 84 4.25 12.90 -9.19
CA PHE A 84 5.53 12.41 -9.65
C PHE A 84 6.19 13.53 -10.46
N ASP A 85 7.49 13.72 -10.29
CA ASP A 85 8.24 14.81 -10.94
C ASP A 85 8.51 14.57 -12.44
N THR A 86 8.04 13.43 -12.98
CA THR A 86 8.08 13.04 -14.39
C THR A 86 6.68 12.72 -14.93
N GLU A 87 6.48 12.84 -16.26
CA GLU A 87 5.21 12.43 -16.89
C GLU A 87 4.98 10.91 -16.84
N ASN A 88 6.06 10.13 -16.83
CA ASN A 88 6.01 8.69 -16.60
C ASN A 88 6.49 8.38 -15.17
N PRO A 89 5.60 7.92 -14.27
CA PRO A 89 5.94 7.57 -12.88
C PRO A 89 7.07 6.54 -12.71
N ALA A 90 7.33 5.72 -13.72
CA ALA A 90 8.38 4.70 -13.72
C ALA A 90 9.10 4.66 -15.08
N PRO A 91 9.97 5.65 -15.38
CA PRO A 91 10.71 5.67 -16.63
C PRO A 91 11.81 4.61 -16.63
N LEU A 92 12.04 4.02 -17.80
CA LEU A 92 13.17 3.13 -18.05
C LEU A 92 14.24 3.94 -18.78
N VAL A 93 15.38 4.17 -18.13
CA VAL A 93 16.49 4.96 -18.66
C VAL A 93 17.62 4.04 -19.08
N ASN A 94 18.07 4.16 -20.33
CA ASN A 94 19.25 3.45 -20.80
C ASN A 94 20.51 4.19 -20.32
N ILE A 95 21.42 3.47 -19.66
CA ILE A 95 22.67 4.03 -19.12
C ILE A 95 23.92 3.59 -19.89
N GLY A 96 23.74 3.03 -21.10
CA GLY A 96 24.78 2.49 -21.95
C GLY A 96 24.62 0.99 -22.22
N ASP A 97 25.06 0.56 -23.40
CA ASP A 97 25.01 -0.84 -23.86
C ASP A 97 23.61 -1.49 -23.64
N GLU A 98 23.59 -2.63 -22.97
CA GLU A 98 22.38 -3.41 -22.65
C GLU A 98 21.79 -3.04 -21.27
N TYR A 99 22.34 -2.03 -20.58
CA TYR A 99 21.94 -1.67 -19.22
C TYR A 99 20.82 -0.62 -19.22
N ASN A 100 19.73 -0.98 -18.56
CA ASN A 100 18.59 -0.12 -18.36
C ASN A 100 18.28 -0.03 -16.85
N VAL A 101 17.95 1.17 -16.39
CA VAL A 101 17.59 1.46 -15.00
C VAL A 101 16.13 1.87 -14.98
N LEU A 102 15.32 1.14 -14.19
CA LEU A 102 13.94 1.51 -13.92
C LEU A 102 13.94 2.50 -12.75
N GLU A 103 13.66 3.76 -13.04
CA GLU A 103 13.66 4.82 -12.04
C GLU A 103 12.33 4.79 -11.28
N LEU A 104 12.37 4.54 -9.97
CA LEU A 104 11.17 4.44 -9.12
C LEU A 104 11.16 5.47 -8.00
N TRP A 105 11.97 6.52 -8.11
CA TRP A 105 12.16 7.55 -7.07
C TRP A 105 11.59 8.91 -7.47
N HIS A 106 10.75 8.96 -8.49
CA HIS A 106 10.11 10.19 -8.97
C HIS A 106 8.90 10.62 -8.13
N GLY A 107 8.50 9.80 -7.16
CA GLY A 107 7.40 10.10 -6.24
C GLY A 107 7.78 11.11 -5.16
N PRO A 108 6.79 11.52 -4.34
CA PRO A 108 6.93 12.61 -3.38
C PRO A 108 7.91 12.35 -2.23
N THR A 109 8.39 11.11 -2.08
CA THR A 109 9.33 10.74 -1.01
C THR A 109 10.65 10.19 -1.56
N CYS A 110 10.86 10.30 -2.87
CA CYS A 110 12.07 9.88 -3.56
C CYS A 110 12.42 8.39 -3.37
N ALA A 111 11.40 7.53 -3.24
CA ALA A 111 11.60 6.09 -3.04
C ALA A 111 10.53 5.26 -3.75
N PHE A 112 10.90 4.05 -4.20
CA PHE A 112 10.00 3.12 -4.91
C PHE A 112 8.72 2.78 -4.16
N LYS A 113 8.69 3.01 -2.85
CA LYS A 113 7.53 2.75 -2.00
C LYS A 113 6.37 3.68 -2.35
N ASP A 114 6.63 4.84 -2.95
CA ASP A 114 5.62 5.76 -3.48
C ASP A 114 4.72 5.09 -4.53
N MET A 115 5.29 4.21 -5.36
CA MET A 115 4.52 3.48 -6.39
C MET A 115 3.34 2.71 -5.80
N ALA A 116 3.46 2.21 -4.58
CA ALA A 116 2.41 1.48 -3.89
C ALA A 116 1.64 2.33 -2.88
N LEU A 117 2.34 3.20 -2.14
CA LEU A 117 1.76 3.92 -1.01
C LEU A 117 0.97 5.16 -1.43
N GLN A 118 1.15 5.67 -2.66
CA GLN A 118 0.28 6.71 -3.22
C GLN A 118 -1.08 6.16 -3.67
N ILE A 119 -1.18 4.89 -4.08
CA ILE A 119 -2.45 4.29 -4.52
C ILE A 119 -3.19 3.52 -3.41
N LEU A 120 -2.46 2.95 -2.45
CA LEU A 120 -3.04 2.16 -1.35
C LEU A 120 -4.16 2.88 -0.59
N PRO A 121 -4.06 4.17 -0.20
CA PRO A 121 -5.14 4.87 0.49
C PRO A 121 -6.44 4.88 -0.32
N HIS A 122 -6.35 5.11 -1.63
CA HIS A 122 -7.51 5.10 -2.52
C HIS A 122 -8.14 3.70 -2.62
N LEU A 123 -7.31 2.66 -2.77
CA LEU A 123 -7.76 1.27 -2.78
C LEU A 123 -8.41 0.86 -1.44
N LEU A 124 -7.83 1.30 -0.32
CA LEU A 124 -8.33 1.01 1.01
C LEU A 124 -9.68 1.68 1.26
N THR A 125 -9.83 2.97 0.94
CA THR A 125 -11.11 3.67 1.10
C THR A 125 -12.22 3.06 0.25
N LYS A 126 -11.93 2.67 -1.01
CA LYS A 126 -12.88 1.91 -1.84
C LYS A 126 -13.19 0.53 -1.26
N SER A 127 -12.19 -0.14 -0.67
CA SER A 127 -12.37 -1.43 0.01
C SER A 127 -13.30 -1.34 1.22
N MET A 128 -13.16 -0.27 2.00
CA MET A 128 -14.01 0.04 3.15
C MET A 128 -15.47 0.20 2.71
N GLN A 129 -15.72 1.05 1.72
CA GLN A 129 -17.04 1.25 1.13
C GLN A 129 -17.66 -0.05 0.62
N LYS A 130 -16.90 -0.86 -0.13
CA LYS A 130 -17.38 -2.14 -0.69
C LYS A 130 -17.68 -3.20 0.36
N THR A 131 -17.02 -3.14 1.50
CA THR A 131 -17.24 -4.08 2.60
C THR A 131 -18.24 -3.56 3.63
N GLY A 132 -18.87 -2.40 3.37
CA GLY A 132 -19.86 -1.79 4.27
C GLY A 132 -19.26 -1.34 5.60
N GLU A 133 -17.96 -1.05 5.64
CA GLU A 133 -17.29 -0.59 6.87
C GLU A 133 -17.36 0.94 6.93
N ASP A 134 -18.06 1.44 7.95
CA ASP A 134 -18.26 2.86 8.24
C ASP A 134 -17.29 3.40 9.31
N LYS A 135 -16.45 2.53 9.87
CA LYS A 135 -15.45 2.85 10.87
C LYS A 135 -14.26 3.60 10.28
N THR A 136 -13.60 4.39 11.14
CA THR A 136 -12.29 4.96 10.80
C THR A 136 -11.23 3.87 10.77
N VAL A 137 -10.44 3.80 9.70
CA VAL A 137 -9.29 2.86 9.64
C VAL A 137 -8.09 3.48 10.31
N VAL A 138 -7.48 2.77 11.25
CA VAL A 138 -6.20 3.13 11.86
C VAL A 138 -5.11 2.27 11.25
N ILE A 139 -4.28 2.91 10.41
CA ILE A 139 -3.18 2.29 9.70
C ILE A 139 -1.97 2.24 10.64
N LEU A 140 -1.53 1.04 11.00
CA LEU A 140 -0.32 0.83 11.79
C LEU A 140 0.84 0.44 10.87
N VAL A 141 1.95 1.19 10.97
CA VAL A 141 3.14 0.99 10.14
C VAL A 141 4.38 0.87 11.01
N ALA A 142 5.14 -0.22 10.86
CA ALA A 142 6.51 -0.29 11.34
C ALA A 142 7.48 0.05 10.21
N THR A 143 8.52 0.84 10.47
CA THR A 143 9.49 1.24 9.45
C THR A 143 10.93 1.34 9.97
N SER A 144 11.87 1.17 9.04
CA SER A 144 13.28 1.53 9.18
C SER A 144 13.64 2.83 8.42
N GLY A 145 12.67 3.57 7.88
CA GLY A 145 12.90 4.80 7.12
C GLY A 145 11.82 5.06 6.08
N ASP A 146 12.11 4.82 4.79
CA ASP A 146 11.27 5.33 3.69
C ASP A 146 9.83 4.78 3.69
N THR A 147 9.58 3.57 4.22
CA THR A 147 8.18 3.07 4.29
C THR A 147 7.32 3.99 5.13
N GLY A 148 7.87 4.52 6.23
CA GLY A 148 7.14 5.44 7.10
C GLY A 148 6.80 6.72 6.37
N LYS A 149 7.80 7.37 5.77
CA LYS A 149 7.58 8.63 5.05
C LYS A 149 6.63 8.47 3.86
N ALA A 150 6.80 7.45 3.03
CA ALA A 150 5.89 7.18 1.91
C ALA A 150 4.46 6.88 2.37
N ALA A 151 4.28 6.17 3.49
CA ALA A 151 2.96 5.87 4.03
C ALA A 151 2.30 7.11 4.64
N LEU A 152 3.07 7.91 5.39
CA LEU A 152 2.64 9.19 5.94
C LEU A 152 2.15 10.13 4.84
N GLU A 153 2.92 10.25 3.75
CA GLU A 153 2.55 11.10 2.62
C GLU A 153 1.32 10.57 1.89
N GLY A 154 1.24 9.26 1.63
CA GLY A 154 0.08 8.67 0.97
C GLY A 154 -1.21 8.81 1.77
N PHE A 155 -1.17 8.59 3.08
CA PHE A 155 -2.35 8.66 3.96
C PHE A 155 -2.65 10.06 4.50
N LYS A 156 -1.85 11.07 4.16
CA LYS A 156 -2.04 12.45 4.62
C LYS A 156 -3.44 12.96 4.27
N ASP A 157 -4.19 13.32 5.30
CA ASP A 157 -5.53 13.90 5.23
C ASP A 157 -6.55 13.09 4.40
N VAL A 158 -6.32 11.78 4.25
CA VAL A 158 -7.28 10.88 3.60
C VAL A 158 -8.46 10.64 4.55
N GLU A 159 -9.65 11.05 4.13
CA GLU A 159 -10.89 10.93 4.90
C GLU A 159 -11.16 9.48 5.32
N GLY A 160 -11.63 9.31 6.56
CA GLY A 160 -11.91 7.99 7.14
C GLY A 160 -10.66 7.19 7.54
N THR A 161 -9.46 7.80 7.49
CA THR A 161 -8.21 7.14 7.87
C THR A 161 -7.43 7.93 8.91
N LYS A 162 -6.69 7.21 9.75
CA LYS A 162 -5.61 7.71 10.62
C LYS A 162 -4.39 6.83 10.41
N ILE A 163 -3.19 7.38 10.47
CA ILE A 163 -1.95 6.59 10.33
C ILE A 163 -1.02 6.80 11.52
N VAL A 164 -0.47 5.72 12.03
CA VAL A 164 0.54 5.71 13.09
C VAL A 164 1.79 4.98 12.60
N VAL A 165 2.91 5.69 12.53
CA VAL A 165 4.21 5.13 12.15
C VAL A 165 5.10 4.93 13.37
N PHE A 166 5.55 3.69 13.56
CA PHE A 166 6.53 3.29 14.54
C PHE A 166 7.89 3.09 13.88
N TYR A 167 8.94 3.69 14.45
CA TYR A 167 10.31 3.56 13.96
C TYR A 167 11.29 3.46 15.13
N PRO A 168 12.41 2.74 15.00
CA PRO A 168 13.46 2.73 16.02
C PRO A 168 14.11 4.12 16.09
N SER A 169 14.03 4.79 17.24
CA SER A 169 14.46 6.19 17.39
C SER A 169 15.92 6.44 17.01
N GLU A 170 16.77 5.42 17.16
CA GLU A 170 18.21 5.42 16.85
C GLU A 170 18.57 4.51 15.66
N GLY A 171 17.57 3.92 14.99
CA GLY A 171 17.75 2.92 13.93
C GLY A 171 17.37 3.41 12.52
N VAL A 172 17.20 4.72 12.35
CA VAL A 172 16.87 5.35 11.06
C VAL A 172 17.82 6.52 10.80
N SER A 173 18.06 6.86 9.53
CA SER A 173 18.91 8.01 9.22
C SER A 173 18.28 9.33 9.69
N ASN A 174 19.11 10.34 9.95
CA ASN A 174 18.63 11.65 10.39
C ASN A 174 17.64 12.28 9.39
N ILE A 175 17.89 12.14 8.08
CA ILE A 175 17.00 12.70 7.06
C ILE A 175 15.63 12.02 7.07
N GLN A 176 15.58 10.68 7.18
CA GLN A 176 14.32 9.93 7.28
C GLN A 176 13.57 10.25 8.57
N LYS A 177 14.29 10.38 9.70
CA LYS A 177 13.72 10.78 10.98
C LYS A 177 13.05 12.14 10.88
N LEU A 178 13.77 13.14 10.33
CA LEU A 178 13.25 14.48 10.13
C LEU A 178 12.00 14.46 9.24
N GLN A 179 12.08 13.81 8.07
CA GLN A 179 10.93 13.67 7.17
C GLN A 179 9.69 13.09 7.84
N MET A 180 9.84 12.14 8.77
CA MET A 180 8.71 11.56 9.50
C MET A 180 8.20 12.51 10.60
N ILE A 181 9.05 13.04 11.47
CA ILE A 181 8.60 13.84 12.63
C ILE A 181 8.07 15.23 12.23
N THR A 182 8.46 15.74 11.05
CA THR A 182 7.96 17.00 10.49
C THR A 182 6.85 16.77 9.47
N GLN A 183 6.24 15.58 9.40
CA GLN A 183 5.11 15.33 8.52
C GLN A 183 3.90 16.16 8.96
N ASP A 184 3.38 16.97 8.03
CA ASP A 184 2.08 17.63 8.19
C ASP A 184 0.92 16.68 7.86
N GLY A 185 -0.21 16.88 8.54
CA GLY A 185 -1.47 16.18 8.33
C GLY A 185 -2.27 16.12 9.64
N LYS A 186 -3.60 16.19 9.57
CA LYS A 186 -4.45 16.14 10.76
C LYS A 186 -4.67 14.71 11.27
N ASN A 187 -4.36 13.72 10.44
CA ASN A 187 -4.58 12.31 10.69
C ASN A 187 -3.29 11.48 10.81
N VAL A 188 -2.12 12.13 10.85
CA VAL A 188 -0.80 11.49 10.88
C VAL A 188 -0.20 11.51 12.28
N PHE A 189 0.37 10.39 12.70
CA PHE A 189 1.01 10.22 14.01
C PHE A 189 2.31 9.45 13.84
N VAL A 190 3.34 9.86 14.58
CA VAL A 190 4.68 9.28 14.49
C VAL A 190 5.19 9.01 15.90
N SER A 191 5.68 7.79 16.13
CA SER A 191 6.17 7.33 17.43
C SER A 191 7.54 6.67 17.28
N GLY A 192 8.57 7.31 17.84
CA GLY A 192 9.88 6.70 17.99
C GLY A 192 9.86 5.67 19.12
N ILE A 193 10.36 4.46 18.87
CA ILE A 193 10.46 3.39 19.87
C ILE A 193 11.91 3.18 20.31
N LYS A 194 12.09 2.67 21.53
CA LYS A 194 13.38 2.14 21.99
C LYS A 194 13.49 0.69 21.55
N GLY A 195 14.48 0.37 20.72
CA GLY A 195 14.63 -0.96 20.11
C GLY A 195 15.11 -0.85 18.67
N ASN A 196 14.97 -1.94 17.92
CA ASN A 196 15.29 -2.04 16.49
C ASN A 196 14.03 -2.15 15.61
N PHE A 197 14.21 -2.36 14.30
CA PHE A 197 13.11 -2.48 13.36
C PHE A 197 12.25 -3.75 13.60
N ASP A 198 12.86 -4.87 13.99
CA ASP A 198 12.14 -6.11 14.28
C ASP A 198 11.26 -5.97 15.52
N ASP A 199 11.68 -5.19 16.51
CA ASP A 199 10.86 -4.83 17.67
C ASP A 199 9.63 -4.03 17.24
N ALA A 200 9.80 -3.03 16.37
CA ALA A 200 8.68 -2.25 15.83
C ALA A 200 7.71 -3.13 15.03
N GLN A 201 8.24 -4.00 14.16
CA GLN A 201 7.43 -4.88 13.34
C GLN A 201 6.69 -5.92 14.17
N SER A 202 7.34 -6.51 15.16
CA SER A 202 6.73 -7.47 16.08
C SER A 202 5.68 -6.81 16.94
N GLY A 203 5.94 -5.62 17.48
CA GLY A 203 4.98 -4.84 18.26
C GLY A 203 3.70 -4.53 17.47
N VAL A 204 3.84 -4.08 16.21
CA VAL A 204 2.67 -3.86 15.33
C VAL A 204 1.88 -5.16 15.15
N LYS A 205 2.53 -6.29 14.85
CA LYS A 205 1.85 -7.60 14.73
C LYS A 205 1.13 -8.01 16.01
N THR A 206 1.76 -7.81 17.16
CA THR A 206 1.14 -8.10 18.46
C THR A 206 -0.12 -7.28 18.68
N ILE A 207 -0.10 -5.98 18.36
CA ILE A 207 -1.27 -5.11 18.45
C ILE A 207 -2.43 -5.62 17.59
N PHE A 208 -2.15 -6.10 16.36
CA PHE A 208 -3.19 -6.67 15.48
C PHE A 208 -3.90 -7.89 16.08
N THR A 209 -3.15 -8.74 16.79
CA THR A 209 -3.68 -9.98 17.37
C THR A 209 -4.15 -9.82 18.82
N ASP A 210 -4.00 -8.64 19.43
CA ASP A 210 -4.37 -8.39 20.82
C ASP A 210 -5.87 -8.08 20.93
N GLU A 211 -6.60 -8.93 21.66
CA GLU A 211 -8.06 -8.83 21.81
C GLU A 211 -8.48 -7.54 22.52
N LYS A 212 -7.69 -7.05 23.47
CA LYS A 212 -8.00 -5.83 24.23
C LYS A 212 -7.82 -4.60 23.36
N ALA A 213 -6.73 -4.54 22.59
CA ALA A 213 -6.50 -3.48 21.61
C ALA A 213 -7.63 -3.46 20.57
N ASN A 214 -7.98 -4.62 20.00
CA ASN A 214 -9.10 -4.74 19.07
C ASN A 214 -10.42 -4.23 19.66
N ALA A 215 -10.73 -4.61 20.91
CA ALA A 215 -11.93 -4.13 21.59
C ALA A 215 -11.90 -2.61 21.84
N ASP A 216 -10.76 -2.04 22.19
CA ASP A 216 -10.63 -0.60 22.44
C ASP A 216 -10.73 0.23 21.14
N PHE A 217 -10.15 -0.24 20.03
CA PHE A 217 -10.38 0.38 18.71
C PHE A 217 -11.86 0.31 18.33
N ALA A 218 -12.50 -0.85 18.49
CA ALA A 218 -13.91 -1.03 18.15
C ALA A 218 -14.84 -0.09 18.96
N LYS A 219 -14.59 0.08 20.26
CA LYS A 219 -15.33 1.04 21.12
C LYS A 219 -15.21 2.49 20.63
N ASN A 220 -14.10 2.84 20.00
CA ASN A 220 -13.84 4.17 19.45
C ASN A 220 -14.25 4.29 17.96
N ASN A 221 -15.12 3.40 17.47
CA ASN A 221 -15.55 3.33 16.08
C ASN A 221 -14.38 3.25 15.07
N CYS A 222 -13.34 2.52 15.45
CA CYS A 222 -12.12 2.33 14.67
C CYS A 222 -11.88 0.85 14.36
N VAL A 223 -11.20 0.59 13.24
CA VAL A 223 -10.68 -0.73 12.87
C VAL A 223 -9.21 -0.60 12.46
N MET A 224 -8.39 -1.58 12.81
CA MET A 224 -6.97 -1.56 12.44
C MET A 224 -6.75 -2.10 11.03
N SER A 225 -5.80 -1.52 10.31
CA SER A 225 -5.24 -2.06 9.06
C SER A 225 -3.75 -1.73 8.97
N SER A 226 -3.01 -2.36 8.05
CA SER A 226 -1.57 -2.14 7.89
C SER A 226 -1.24 -1.66 6.48
N ALA A 227 -0.28 -0.75 6.39
CA ALA A 227 0.37 -0.35 5.13
C ALA A 227 1.78 -0.94 4.99
N ASN A 228 2.13 -1.98 5.76
CA ASN A 228 3.36 -2.75 5.57
C ASN A 228 3.28 -3.64 4.32
N SER A 229 4.38 -4.32 3.99
CA SER A 229 4.52 -5.19 2.79
C SER A 229 3.59 -6.40 2.80
N ILE A 230 2.95 -6.68 3.93
CA ILE A 230 1.98 -7.76 4.10
C ILE A 230 0.62 -7.45 3.43
N ASN A 231 0.28 -6.17 3.21
CA ASN A 231 -1.00 -5.80 2.65
C ASN A 231 -1.02 -6.02 1.13
N TRP A 232 -2.01 -6.77 0.63
CA TRP A 232 -2.16 -7.02 -0.80
C TRP A 232 -2.28 -5.74 -1.63
N GLY A 233 -2.95 -4.71 -1.11
CA GLY A 233 -3.10 -3.40 -1.76
C GLY A 233 -1.77 -2.66 -1.93
N ARG A 234 -0.73 -3.04 -1.19
CA ARG A 234 0.64 -2.52 -1.37
C ARG A 234 1.44 -3.33 -2.39
N LEU A 235 1.20 -4.65 -2.48
CA LEU A 235 1.92 -5.52 -3.40
C LEU A 235 1.41 -5.37 -4.83
N VAL A 236 0.09 -5.39 -5.03
CA VAL A 236 -0.49 -5.42 -6.39
C VAL A 236 -0.08 -4.26 -7.31
N PRO A 237 0.10 -3.00 -6.85
CA PRO A 237 0.55 -1.93 -7.72
C PRO A 237 2.02 -2.07 -8.14
N GLN A 238 2.82 -2.81 -7.37
CA GLN A 238 4.23 -3.05 -7.69
C GLN A 238 4.41 -3.98 -8.89
N ILE A 239 3.38 -4.76 -9.24
CA ILE A 239 3.37 -5.59 -10.46
C ILE A 239 3.38 -4.68 -11.70
N VAL A 240 2.79 -3.48 -11.62
CA VAL A 240 2.56 -2.60 -12.78
C VAL A 240 3.87 -2.15 -13.40
N TYR A 241 4.87 -1.73 -12.62
CA TYR A 241 6.11 -1.20 -13.17
C TYR A 241 7.04 -2.27 -13.77
N TYR A 242 6.70 -3.56 -13.64
CA TYR A 242 7.35 -4.64 -14.38
C TYR A 242 6.70 -4.92 -15.75
N VAL A 243 5.50 -4.38 -16.02
CA VAL A 243 4.68 -4.62 -17.21
C VAL A 243 4.72 -3.42 -18.16
#